data_AF-A0A352VTA5-F1
#
_entry.id   AF-A0A352VTA5-F1
#
_cell.length_a   1.000
_cell.length_b   1.000
_cell.length_c   1.000
_cell.angle_alpha   90.00
_cell.angle_beta   90.00
_cell.angle_gamma   90.00
#
_symmetry.space_group_name_H-M   'P 1'
#
loop_
_entity.id
_entity.type
_entity.pdbx_description
1 polymer ?
#
loop_
_entity_poly.entity_id
_entity_poly.type
_entity_poly.pdbx_seq_one_letter_code
_entity_poly.pdbx_strand_id
1 'polypeptide(L)'
;ERDKTGKGTHVEASLLATSLGWVSYHIQGYLASGEVPGRMGTGLASIAPYEAFRTEDGELMISAGNDGIFSRLCQSLGLAELLA
;
A
#
# COMPACT_ATOMS: atom_id res chain seq x y z
N GLU A 1 -22.22 -16.00 16.18
CA GLU A 1 -22.00 -16.94 17.30
C GLU A 1 -23.13 -16.97 18.31
N ARG A 2 -23.30 -15.98 19.20
CA ARG A 2 -24.33 -16.04 20.27
C ARG A 2 -25.75 -16.40 19.77
N ASP A 3 -26.22 -15.79 18.69
CA ASP A 3 -27.59 -16.04 18.19
C ASP A 3 -27.76 -17.44 17.59
N LYS A 4 -26.66 -18.06 17.16
CA LYS A 4 -26.66 -19.44 16.65
C LYS A 4 -26.50 -20.47 17.76
N THR A 5 -25.68 -20.17 18.77
CA THR A 5 -25.27 -21.13 19.81
C THR A 5 -26.01 -20.96 21.14
N GLY A 6 -26.69 -19.83 21.34
CA GLY A 6 -27.29 -19.43 22.62
C GLY A 6 -26.27 -19.07 23.71
N LYS A 7 -24.96 -19.07 23.42
CA LYS A 7 -23.90 -18.90 24.42
C LYS A 7 -23.13 -17.60 24.21
N GLY A 8 -22.85 -16.90 25.31
CA GLY A 8 -21.88 -15.80 25.33
C GLY A 8 -20.43 -16.31 25.28
N THR A 9 -19.50 -15.43 24.94
CA THR A 9 -18.06 -15.71 24.97
C THR A 9 -17.28 -14.51 25.50
N HIS A 10 -16.07 -14.75 25.99
CA HIS A 10 -15.12 -13.68 26.28
C HIS A 10 -14.47 -13.22 24.96
N VAL A 11 -14.32 -11.90 24.79
CA VAL A 11 -13.67 -11.30 23.62
C VAL A 11 -12.52 -10.45 24.14
N GLU A 12 -11.31 -10.79 23.72
CA GLU A 12 -10.11 -10.04 24.03
C GLU A 12 -9.64 -9.29 22.79
N ALA A 13 -9.09 -8.09 23.02
CA ALA A 13 -8.45 -7.29 22.00
C ALA A 13 -7.12 -6.79 22.54
N SER A 14 -6.14 -6.64 21.64
CA SER A 14 -4.82 -6.14 21.95
C SER A 14 -4.45 -5.05 20.96
N LEU A 15 -4.09 -3.86 21.46
CA LEU A 15 -3.61 -2.76 20.63
C LEU A 15 -2.41 -3.19 19.78
N LEU A 16 -1.54 -4.05 20.32
CA LEU A 16 -0.40 -4.60 19.59
C LEU A 16 -0.87 -5.55 18.48
N ALA A 17 -1.74 -6.51 18.78
CA ALA A 17 -2.22 -7.46 17.77
C ALA A 17 -2.97 -6.77 16.64
N THR A 18 -3.79 -5.77 16.98
CA THR A 18 -4.47 -4.92 15.98
C THR A 18 -3.48 -4.16 15.12
N SER A 19 -2.46 -3.54 15.72
CA SER A 19 -1.43 -2.81 14.97
C SER A 19 -0.66 -3.72 14.02
N LEU A 20 -0.27 -4.91 14.46
CA LEU A 20 0.39 -5.92 13.62
C LEU A 20 -0.51 -6.36 12.45
N GLY A 21 -1.82 -6.49 12.69
CA GLY A 21 -2.80 -6.80 11.65
C GLY A 21 -2.86 -5.76 10.53
N TRP A 22 -2.67 -4.47 10.85
CA TRP A 22 -2.69 -3.38 9.85
C TRP A 22 -1.44 -3.31 8.99
N VAL A 23 -0.29 -3.80 9.47
CA VAL A 23 0.99 -3.77 8.76
C VAL A 23 1.40 -5.13 8.20
N SER A 24 0.44 -6.03 7.98
CA SER A 24 0.67 -7.41 7.55
C SER A 24 1.51 -7.52 6.27
N TYR A 25 1.33 -6.61 5.31
CA TYR A 25 2.15 -6.52 4.09
C TYR A 25 3.64 -6.34 4.40
N HIS A 26 3.98 -5.43 5.31
CA HIS A 26 5.37 -5.17 5.72
C HIS A 26 5.96 -6.34 6.49
N ILE A 27 5.15 -6.99 7.33
CA ILE A 27 5.58 -8.20 8.04
C ILE A 27 5.89 -9.32 7.05
N GLN A 28 5.03 -9.53 6.04
CA GLN A 28 5.25 -10.52 5.00
C GLN A 28 6.54 -10.23 4.20
N GLY A 29 6.78 -8.96 3.85
CA GLY A 29 8.03 -8.55 3.21
C GLY A 29 9.25 -8.93 4.03
N TYR A 30 9.28 -8.57 5.32
CA TYR A 30 10.38 -8.93 6.24
C TYR A 30 10.54 -10.45 6.38
N LEU A 31 9.45 -11.20 6.53
CA LEU A 31 9.51 -12.67 6.63
C LEU A 31 10.07 -13.32 5.36
N ALA A 32 9.85 -12.72 4.19
CA ALA A 32 10.33 -13.23 2.91
C ALA A 32 11.79 -12.86 2.62
N SER A 33 12.23 -11.65 2.98
CA SER A 33 13.57 -11.14 2.62
C SER A 33 14.57 -11.07 3.77
N GLY A 34 14.11 -11.04 5.03
CA GLY A 34 14.92 -10.70 6.21
C GLY A 34 15.21 -9.20 6.35
N GLU A 35 14.72 -8.36 5.43
CA GLU A 35 14.99 -6.93 5.42
C GLU A 35 13.91 -6.15 6.18
N VAL A 36 14.35 -5.31 7.12
CA VAL A 36 13.44 -4.46 7.89
C VAL A 36 12.99 -3.29 7.01
N PRO A 37 11.67 -3.10 6.79
CA PRO A 37 11.19 -2.03 5.91
C PRO A 37 11.48 -0.65 6.51
N GLY A 38 11.97 0.25 5.66
CA GLY A 38 12.19 1.66 5.99
C GLY A 38 10.92 2.51 5.84
N ARG A 39 11.03 3.79 6.20
CA ARG A 39 9.98 4.78 5.91
C ARG A 39 9.94 5.06 4.41
N MET A 40 8.75 5.01 3.81
CA MET A 40 8.54 5.18 2.36
C MET A 40 7.70 6.42 2.00
N GLY A 41 7.40 7.29 2.97
CA GLY A 41 6.49 8.43 2.75
C GLY A 41 5.10 7.94 2.33
N THR A 42 4.58 8.47 1.22
CA THR A 42 3.31 8.05 0.61
C THR A 42 3.48 6.87 -0.36
N GLY A 43 4.71 6.39 -0.56
CA GLY A 43 5.05 5.41 -1.56
C GLY A 43 4.80 3.96 -1.18
N LEU A 44 4.59 3.11 -2.18
CA LEU A 44 4.57 1.65 -2.05
C LEU A 44 5.72 1.01 -2.84
N ALA A 45 6.76 0.50 -2.15
CA ALA A 45 8.00 0.05 -2.80
C ALA A 45 7.86 -1.06 -3.85
N SER A 46 6.80 -1.87 -3.82
CA SER A 46 6.62 -2.97 -4.78
C SER A 46 6.08 -2.52 -6.13
N ILE A 47 5.61 -1.27 -6.25
CA ILE A 47 4.94 -0.75 -7.46
C ILE A 47 5.41 0.69 -7.69
N ALA A 48 5.89 0.99 -8.89
CA ALA A 48 6.26 2.35 -9.27
C ALA A 48 5.66 2.74 -10.63
N PRO A 49 5.14 3.98 -10.78
CA PRO A 49 4.88 4.96 -9.72
C PRO A 49 3.64 4.60 -8.88
N TYR A 50 3.80 4.62 -7.56
CA TYR A 50 2.70 4.52 -6.57
C TYR A 50 3.05 5.42 -5.39
N GLU A 51 2.80 6.72 -5.50
CA GLU A 51 3.12 7.71 -4.47
C GLU A 51 2.40 9.06 -4.73
N ALA A 52 2.49 9.98 -3.78
CA ALA A 52 2.00 11.34 -3.95
C ALA A 52 3.05 12.21 -4.66
N PHE A 53 2.63 12.86 -5.74
CA PHE A 53 3.44 13.82 -6.51
C PHE A 53 2.94 15.23 -6.27
N ARG A 54 3.86 16.19 -6.23
CA ARG A 54 3.51 17.61 -6.14
C ARG A 54 2.97 18.12 -7.48
N THR A 55 1.88 18.86 -7.42
CA THR A 55 1.30 19.63 -8.53
C THR A 55 1.47 21.13 -8.27
N GLU A 56 0.92 21.98 -9.14
CA GLU A 56 0.96 23.43 -8.97
C GLU A 56 0.25 23.91 -7.68
N ASP A 57 -0.85 23.25 -7.32
CA ASP A 57 -1.80 23.68 -6.29
C ASP A 57 -1.97 22.67 -5.14
N GLY A 58 -1.21 21.57 -5.14
CA GLY A 58 -1.34 20.55 -4.11
C GLY A 58 -0.50 19.29 -4.34
N GLU A 59 -1.00 18.18 -3.81
CA GLU A 59 -0.42 16.85 -3.99
C GLU A 59 -1.45 15.92 -4.63
N LEU A 60 -1.00 15.12 -5.59
CA LEU A 60 -1.82 14.14 -6.30
C LEU A 60 -1.22 12.74 -6.11
N MET A 61 -2.01 11.82 -5.57
CA MET A 61 -1.63 10.41 -5.51
C MET A 61 -1.69 9.81 -6.92
N ILE A 62 -0.55 9.37 -7.45
CA ILE A 62 -0.46 8.67 -8.72
C ILE A 62 -0.18 7.21 -8.45
N SER A 63 -1.01 6.34 -9.04
CA SER A 63 -0.85 4.89 -9.00
C SER A 63 -0.93 4.34 -10.41
N ALA A 64 0.23 4.02 -10.99
CA ALA A 64 0.32 3.30 -12.26
C ALA A 64 0.76 1.86 -11.99
N GLY A 65 -0.19 1.04 -11.50
CA GLY A 65 0.08 -0.33 -11.06
C GLY A 65 0.44 -1.35 -12.13
N ASN A 66 0.58 -0.94 -13.39
CA ASN A 66 1.06 -1.77 -14.49
C ASN A 66 1.54 -0.90 -15.67
N ASP A 67 2.30 -1.52 -16.57
CA ASP A 67 2.91 -0.89 -17.74
C ASP A 67 1.88 -0.23 -18.66
N GLY A 68 0.68 -0.80 -18.77
CA GLY A 68 -0.39 -0.23 -19.60
C GLY A 68 -0.93 1.09 -19.04
N ILE A 69 -1.09 1.19 -17.72
CA ILE A 69 -1.46 2.44 -17.05
C ILE A 69 -0.30 3.43 -17.11
N PHE A 70 0.94 2.97 -16.88
CA PHE A 70 2.14 3.80 -16.95
C PHE A 70 2.31 4.42 -18.34
N SER A 71 2.12 3.64 -19.41
CA SER A 71 2.18 4.12 -20.78
C SER A 71 1.19 5.26 -21.06
N ARG A 72 -0.08 5.09 -20.64
CA ARG A 72 -1.11 6.13 -20.80
C ARG A 72 -0.82 7.37 -19.95
N LEU A 73 -0.27 7.19 -18.75
CA LEU A 73 0.15 8.29 -17.89
C LEU A 73 1.25 9.11 -18.56
N CYS A 74 2.33 8.47 -19.01
CA CYS A 74 3.43 9.12 -19.73
C CYS A 74 2.95 9.89 -20.95
N GLN A 75 2.06 9.29 -21.77
CA GLN A 75 1.48 9.98 -22.91
C GLN A 75 0.67 11.22 -22.51
N SER A 76 -0.12 11.13 -21.44
CA SER A 76 -0.96 12.25 -20.96
C SER A 76 -0.15 13.39 -20.37
N LEU A 77 1.00 13.08 -19.75
CA LEU A 77 1.91 14.06 -19.17
C LEU A 77 2.96 14.59 -20.17
N GLY A 78 2.97 14.09 -21.41
CA GLY A 78 3.97 14.47 -22.41
C GLY A 78 5.37 13.92 -22.14
N LEU A 79 5.47 12.82 -21.37
CA LEU A 79 6.70 12.14 -20.94
C LEU A 79 6.92 10.81 -21.67
N ALA A 80 6.66 10.76 -22.98
CA ALA A 80 6.72 9.54 -23.77
C ALA A 80 8.15 8.95 -23.86
N GLU A 81 9.18 9.76 -23.62
CA GLU A 81 10.59 9.37 -23.55
C GLU A 81 10.89 8.38 -22.42
N LEU A 82 10.02 8.26 -21.42
CA LEU A 82 10.16 7.30 -20.32
C LEU A 82 9.68 5.87 -20.67
N LEU A 83 9.15 5.66 -21.88
CA LEU A 83 8.62 4.36 -22.32
C LEU A 83 9.64 3.49 -23.08
N ALA A 84 10.90 3.91 -23.14
CA ALA A 84 11.97 3.27 -23.90
C ALA A 84 12.70 2.15 -23.11
#